data_AF-A0A7L8V236-F1
#
_entry.id   AF-A0A7L8V236-F1
#
_cell.length_a   1.000
_cell.length_b   1.000
_cell.length_c   1.000
_cell.angle_alpha   90.00
_cell.angle_beta   90.00
_cell.angle_gamma   90.00
#
_symmetry.space_group_name_H-M   'P 1'
#
loop_
_entity.id
_entity.type
_entity.pdbx_description
1 polymer ?
#
loop_
_entity_poly.entity_id
_entity_poly.type
_entity_poly.pdbx_seq_one_letter_code
_entity_poly.pdbx_strand_id
1 'polypeptide(L)'
;MLTYGVTDIQNKPSLIKMMDIAEIVDKRAHTTLGYFISSKYEGYIKPIIEQIDKDEKLAKLHKLKMHQDLEFAELGVDDGIK
;
A
#
# COMPACT_ATOMS: atom_id res chain seq x y z
N MET A 1 -16.31 -11.88 5.14
CA MET A 1 -14.96 -11.99 4.53
C MET A 1 -14.37 -13.32 4.97
N LEU A 2 -13.71 -14.08 4.08
CA LEU A 2 -13.08 -15.34 4.48
C LEU A 2 -11.81 -15.04 5.27
N THR A 3 -11.63 -15.72 6.41
CA THR A 3 -10.50 -15.50 7.31
C THR A 3 -9.75 -16.81 7.50
N TYR A 4 -8.44 -16.79 7.25
CA TYR A 4 -7.59 -17.97 7.41
C TYR A 4 -6.46 -17.70 8.38
N GLY A 5 -6.20 -18.69 9.25
CA GLY A 5 -5.06 -18.66 10.14
C GLY A 5 -3.77 -18.94 9.35
N VAL A 6 -2.69 -18.23 9.67
CA VAL A 6 -1.36 -18.53 9.11
C VAL A 6 -0.99 -20.00 9.30
N THR A 7 -1.26 -20.54 10.49
CA THR A 7 -0.97 -21.95 10.82
C THR A 7 -1.79 -22.92 9.96
N ASP A 8 -3.04 -22.57 9.61
CA ASP A 8 -3.88 -23.42 8.76
C ASP A 8 -3.33 -23.49 7.33
N ILE A 9 -2.85 -22.35 6.83
CA ILE A 9 -2.20 -22.24 5.51
C ILE A 9 -0.88 -23.01 5.50
N GLN A 10 -0.08 -22.94 6.57
CA GLN A 10 1.16 -23.70 6.70
C GLN A 10 0.92 -25.22 6.74
N ASN A 11 -0.08 -25.67 7.49
CA ASN A 11 -0.43 -27.08 7.60
C ASN A 11 -1.03 -27.64 6.31
N LYS A 12 -1.78 -26.81 5.55
CA LYS A 12 -2.40 -27.22 4.28
C LYS A 12 -2.25 -26.13 3.22
N PRO A 13 -1.09 -26.04 2.54
CA PRO A 13 -0.83 -25.02 1.53
C PRO A 13 -1.78 -25.07 0.33
N SER A 14 -2.42 -26.22 0.07
CA SER A 14 -3.41 -26.37 -0.99
C SER A 14 -4.66 -25.50 -0.80
N LEU A 15 -4.92 -25.00 0.42
CA LEU A 15 -5.97 -24.03 0.67
C LEU A 15 -5.82 -22.76 -0.18
N ILE A 16 -4.58 -22.32 -0.44
CA ILE A 16 -4.28 -21.11 -1.23
C ILE A 16 -4.90 -21.19 -2.63
N LYS A 17 -4.95 -22.39 -3.24
CA LYS A 17 -5.52 -22.58 -4.59
C LYS A 17 -7.04 -22.37 -4.64
N MET A 18 -7.72 -22.51 -3.51
CA MET A 18 -9.17 -22.32 -3.41
C MET A 18 -9.53 -20.92 -2.90
N MET A 19 -8.56 -20.14 -2.42
CA MET A 19 -8.77 -18.80 -1.92
C MET A 19 -8.83 -17.80 -3.07
N ASP A 20 -9.87 -16.98 -3.06
CA ASP A 20 -10.00 -15.85 -3.97
C ASP A 20 -9.55 -14.55 -3.33
N ILE A 21 -10.18 -14.19 -2.21
CA ILE A 21 -9.84 -13.06 -1.35
C ILE A 21 -10.00 -13.52 0.09
N ALA A 22 -8.96 -13.35 0.90
CA ALA A 22 -8.98 -13.76 2.29
C ALA A 22 -8.18 -12.82 3.20
N GLU A 23 -8.65 -12.67 4.42
CA GLU A 23 -7.88 -12.06 5.50
C GLU A 23 -6.99 -13.12 6.16
N ILE A 24 -5.70 -12.82 6.26
CA ILE A 24 -4.73 -13.67 6.94
C ILE A 24 -4.54 -13.14 8.36
N VAL A 25 -4.89 -13.98 9.33
CA VAL A 25 -4.80 -13.67 10.76
C VAL A 25 -3.81 -14.60 11.44
N ASP A 26 -3.08 -14.07 12.41
CA ASP A 26 -2.45 -14.89 13.43
C ASP A 26 -3.47 -15.17 14.53
N LYS A 27 -3.97 -16.41 14.55
CA LYS A 27 -4.94 -16.85 15.57
C LYS A 27 -4.36 -16.89 16.98
N ARG A 28 -3.03 -16.96 17.14
CA ARG A 28 -2.37 -17.00 18.45
C ARG A 28 -2.16 -15.60 19.01
N ALA A 29 -1.71 -14.67 18.16
CA ALA A 29 -1.51 -13.29 18.53
C ALA A 29 -2.80 -12.45 18.48
N HIS A 30 -3.90 -12.98 17.95
CA HIS A 30 -5.15 -12.25 17.68
C HIS A 30 -4.93 -10.98 16.84
N THR A 31 -3.96 -11.03 15.93
CA THR A 31 -3.60 -9.91 15.05
C THR A 31 -3.87 -10.26 13.59
N THR A 32 -4.36 -9.27 12.84
CA THR A 32 -4.45 -9.35 11.38
C THR A 32 -3.08 -9.03 10.79
N LEU A 33 -2.57 -9.94 9.95
CA LEU A 33 -1.29 -9.73 9.27
C LEU A 33 -1.46 -9.06 7.92
N GLY A 34 -2.58 -9.30 7.25
CA GLY A 34 -2.87 -8.68 5.96
C GLY A 34 -3.91 -9.46 5.17
N TYR A 35 -3.94 -9.20 3.87
CA TYR A 35 -4.91 -9.78 2.95
C TYR A 35 -4.20 -10.55 1.84
N PHE A 36 -4.75 -11.70 1.51
CA PHE A 36 -4.39 -12.47 0.34
C PHE A 36 -5.40 -12.22 -0.77
N ILE A 37 -4.91 -11.95 -1.97
CA ILE A 37 -5.74 -11.83 -3.16
C ILE A 37 -5.12 -12.71 -4.25
N SER A 38 -5.96 -13.54 -4.87
CA SER A 38 -5.53 -14.43 -5.94
C SER A 38 -5.04 -13.66 -7.16
N SER A 39 -4.00 -14.18 -7.83
CA SER A 39 -3.38 -13.57 -9.02
C SER A 39 -4.34 -13.42 -10.19
N LYS A 40 -5.48 -14.13 -10.20
CA LYS A 40 -6.54 -13.93 -11.19
C LYS A 40 -7.05 -12.49 -11.24
N TYR A 41 -6.90 -11.72 -10.16
CA TYR A 41 -7.28 -10.32 -10.08
C TYR A 41 -6.12 -9.35 -10.30
N GLU A 42 -4.90 -9.84 -10.55
CA GLU A 42 -3.70 -9.00 -10.71
C GLU A 42 -3.90 -7.90 -11.75
N GLY A 43 -4.50 -8.24 -12.91
CA GLY A 43 -4.75 -7.27 -13.99
C GLY A 43 -5.65 -6.11 -13.58
N TYR A 44 -6.55 -6.30 -12.61
CA TYR A 44 -7.41 -5.25 -12.09
C TYR A 44 -6.74 -4.46 -10.96
N ILE A 45 -5.93 -5.12 -10.13
CA ILE A 45 -5.37 -4.54 -8.92
C ILE A 45 -4.08 -3.78 -9.20
N LYS A 46 -3.23 -4.29 -10.07
CA LYS A 46 -1.91 -3.72 -10.34
C LYS A 46 -1.96 -2.27 -10.84
N PRO A 47 -2.83 -1.89 -11.81
CA PRO A 47 -2.95 -0.49 -12.23
C PRO A 47 -3.38 0.43 -11.08
N ILE A 48 -4.23 -0.07 -10.18
CA ILE A 48 -4.71 0.71 -9.02
C ILE A 48 -3.56 0.93 -8.02
N ILE A 49 -2.76 -0.11 -7.73
CA ILE A 49 -1.58 0.01 -6.86
C ILE A 49 -0.57 1.00 -7.45
N GLU A 50 -0.28 0.89 -8.75
CA GLU A 50 0.65 1.80 -9.43
C GLU A 50 0.18 3.26 -9.40
N GLN A 51 -1.13 3.48 -9.54
CA GLN A 51 -1.72 4.81 -9.43
C GLN A 51 -1.59 5.38 -8.01
N ILE A 52 -1.89 4.57 -6.98
CA ILE A 52 -1.74 4.97 -5.57
C ILE A 52 -0.29 5.35 -5.27
N ASP A 53 0.67 4.52 -5.68
CA ASP A 53 2.10 4.78 -5.49
C ASP A 53 2.56 6.08 -6.16
N LYS A 54 2.03 6.37 -7.36
CA LYS A 54 2.32 7.61 -8.09
C LYS A 54 1.76 8.82 -7.35
N ASP A 55 0.52 8.73 -6.88
CA ASP A 55 -0.13 9.81 -6.16
C ASP A 55 0.54 10.09 -4.82
N GLU A 56 0.98 9.07 -4.09
CA GLU A 56 1.78 9.25 -2.87
C GLU A 56 3.12 9.93 -3.13
N LYS A 57 3.81 9.58 -4.22
CA LYS A 57 5.07 10.23 -4.60
C LYS A 57 4.85 11.68 -4.98
N LEU A 58 3.79 11.98 -5.72
CA LEU A 58 3.42 13.36 -6.07
C LEU A 58 3.08 14.16 -4.81
N ALA A 59 2.31 13.60 -3.88
CA ALA A 59 1.99 14.25 -2.61
C ALA A 59 3.25 14.58 -1.78
N LYS A 60 4.21 13.65 -1.71
CA LYS A 60 5.51 13.87 -1.06
C LYS A 60 6.31 14.98 -1.74
N LEU A 61 6.36 15.00 -3.08
CA LEU A 61 7.02 16.05 -3.84
C LEU A 61 6.37 17.42 -3.64
N HIS A 62 5.04 17.49 -3.66
CA HIS A 62 4.31 18.72 -3.36
C HIS A 62 4.63 19.22 -1.95
N LYS A 63 4.67 18.34 -0.96
CA LYS A 63 5.02 18.73 0.42
C LYS A 63 6.46 19.26 0.52
N LEU A 64 7.42 18.62 -0.16
CA LEU A 64 8.81 19.08 -0.20
C LEU A 64 8.93 20.44 -0.88
N LYS A 65 8.25 20.63 -2.01
CA LYS A 65 8.22 21.92 -2.71
C LYS A 65 7.64 23.02 -1.81
N MET A 66 6.51 22.76 -1.15
CA MET A 66 5.90 23.72 -0.23
C MET A 66 6.81 24.11 0.94
N HIS A 67 7.59 23.17 1.48
CA HIS A 67 8.59 23.49 2.50
C HIS A 67 9.71 24.36 1.94
N GLN A 68 10.21 24.04 0.75
CA GLN A 68 11.28 24.79 0.09
C GLN A 68 10.84 26.22 -0.26
N ASP A 69 9.64 26.37 -0.82
CA ASP A 69 9.03 27.67 -1.15
C ASP A 69 8.82 28.52 0.12
N LEU A 70 8.47 27.91 1.26
CA LEU A 70 8.38 28.59 2.56
C LEU A 70 9.73 29.11 3.04
N GLU A 71 10.78 28.28 2.96
CA GLU A 71 12.14 28.68 3.34
C GLU A 71 12.67 29.82 2.45
N PHE A 72 12.39 29.78 1.14
CA PHE A 72 12.74 30.88 0.24
C PHE A 72 11.98 32.17 0.57
N ALA A 73 10.68 32.07 0.87
CA ALA A 73 9.87 33.21 1.29
C ALA A 73 10.36 33.82 2.62
N GLU A 74 10.79 32.99 3.59
CA GLU A 74 11.38 33.47 4.86
C GLU A 74 12.75 34.11 4.68
N LEU A 75 13.57 33.60 3.75
CA LEU A 75 14.89 34.16 3.42
C LEU A 75 14.82 35.39 2.51
N GLY A 76 13.64 35.73 1.97
CA GLY A 76 13.46 36.86 1.05
C GLY A 76 14.18 36.68 -0.30
N VAL A 77 14.46 35.44 -0.69
CA VAL A 77 15.15 35.11 -1.94
C VAL A 77 14.10 34.75 -2.99
N ASP A 78 14.09 35.48 -4.09
CA ASP A 78 13.21 35.24 -5.23
C ASP A 78 13.58 33.89 -5.87
N ASP A 79 12.64 32.94 -5.95
CA ASP A 79 12.88 31.55 -6.37
C ASP A 79 13.22 31.41 -7.87
N GLY A 80 13.18 32.52 -8.62
CA GLY A 80 13.56 32.60 -10.02
C GLY A 80 12.55 31.96 -10.98
N ILE A 81 11.37 31.55 -10.50
CA ILE A 81 10.31 31.00 -11.36
C ILE A 81 9.45 32.16 -11.89
N LYS A 82 9.71 32.57 -13.13
CA LYS A 82 8.85 33.47 -13.91
C LYS A 82 7.65 32.76 -14.52
#